data_AF-A0A3N5RFZ2-F1
#
_entry.id   AF-A0A3N5RFZ2-F1
#
_cell.length_a   1.000
_cell.length_b   1.000
_cell.length_c   1.000
_cell.angle_alpha   90.00
_cell.angle_beta   90.00
_cell.angle_gamma   90.00
#
_symmetry.space_group_name_H-M   'P 1'
#
loop_
_entity.id
_entity.type
_entity.pdbx_description
1 polymer ?
#
loop_
_entity_poly.entity_id
_entity_poly.type
_entity_poly.pdbx_seq_one_letter_code
_entity_poly.pdbx_strand_id
1 'polypeptide(L)'
;QEHRVELSAAGRARVRETAGESVAGLTSDRLFTAVERAIRVERELIRDRHYVVRDEQIVIVDEFTGRLAEGRQWRGGLHQAVEAHEALTVTPPTSPAARINVQEFFTRYPHLAGMTGTARSATAEFRTFYRRMVAEIPTHVPGRREVLPTRLLPTAAAKAQAVLEETKAMHDLGRPVLIGTRSIDKSEQLSALFTAAGLPHEVLHARRIAQEAELIARAGELGRVTIATNMAGRGTDIALGPGVSALGGLHVIGTELHDASRIDRQLFGRCARQGDPGSCRQFLSLDDELLDQSLGGAAANRLRARQQNRVTGLDALTGLFRRAQRRLERRQFRDRQLLVHHAKMRREQLAPLGYDPFLDIADE
;
A
#
# COMPACT_ATOMS: atom_id res chain seq x y z
N GLN A 1 16.48 -2.63 -10.48
CA GLN A 1 17.13 -3.50 -11.47
C GLN A 1 17.43 -4.78 -10.73
N GLU A 2 16.96 -5.94 -11.19
CA GLU A 2 17.38 -7.21 -10.61
C GLU A 2 18.88 -7.36 -10.88
N HIS A 3 19.69 -7.35 -9.82
CA HIS A 3 21.10 -7.69 -9.91
C HIS A 3 21.18 -9.18 -10.20
N ARG A 4 21.30 -9.54 -11.49
CA ARG A 4 21.44 -10.93 -11.91
C ARG A 4 22.90 -11.34 -11.67
N VAL A 5 23.09 -12.31 -10.77
CA VAL A 5 24.39 -12.95 -10.56
C VAL A 5 24.56 -14.01 -11.64
N GLU A 6 25.63 -13.89 -12.45
CA GLU A 6 25.98 -14.88 -13.47
C GLU A 6 27.44 -15.32 -13.28
N LEU A 7 27.70 -16.62 -13.36
CA LEU A 7 29.06 -17.16 -13.27
C LEU A 7 29.85 -16.85 -14.54
N SER A 8 31.07 -16.33 -14.36
CA SER A 8 32.05 -16.19 -15.44
C SER A 8 32.48 -17.56 -15.99
N ALA A 9 33.11 -17.57 -17.17
CA ALA A 9 33.64 -18.81 -17.75
C ALA A 9 34.60 -19.55 -16.80
N ALA A 10 35.47 -18.81 -16.10
CA ALA A 10 36.35 -19.34 -15.07
C ALA A 10 35.57 -19.88 -13.85
N GLY A 11 34.51 -19.19 -13.43
CA GLY A 11 33.61 -19.67 -12.36
C GLY A 11 32.93 -20.98 -12.73
N ARG A 12 32.40 -21.10 -13.96
CA ARG A 12 31.79 -22.35 -14.47
C ARG A 12 32.78 -23.50 -14.60
N ALA A 13 34.05 -23.22 -14.92
CA ALA A 13 35.11 -24.24 -14.91
C ALA A 13 35.38 -24.74 -13.49
N ARG A 14 35.58 -23.81 -12.55
CA ARG A 14 35.81 -24.13 -11.14
C ARG A 14 34.67 -24.93 -10.51
N VAL A 15 33.42 -24.57 -10.80
CA VAL A 15 32.25 -25.33 -10.32
C VAL A 15 32.26 -26.76 -10.84
N ARG A 16 32.63 -27.00 -12.12
CA ARG A 16 32.74 -28.35 -12.68
C ARG A 16 33.87 -29.17 -12.06
N GLU A 17 35.00 -28.52 -11.76
CA GLU A 17 36.17 -29.17 -11.15
C GLU A 17 35.95 -29.51 -9.66
N THR A 18 35.17 -28.68 -8.95
CA THR A 18 34.93 -28.84 -7.51
C THR A 18 33.70 -29.70 -7.21
N ALA A 19 32.84 -29.95 -8.20
CA ALA A 19 31.65 -30.78 -8.06
C ALA A 19 32.06 -32.25 -7.79
N GLY A 20 31.89 -32.70 -6.56
CA GLY A 20 32.14 -34.10 -6.18
C GLY A 20 31.08 -35.08 -6.68
N GLU A 21 31.27 -36.37 -6.41
CA GLU A 21 30.35 -37.45 -6.82
C GLU A 21 28.91 -37.26 -6.31
N SER A 22 28.72 -36.53 -5.21
CA SER A 22 27.41 -36.25 -4.59
C SER A 22 26.46 -35.39 -5.45
N VAL A 23 26.96 -34.73 -6.49
CA VAL A 23 26.18 -33.89 -7.43
C VAL A 23 26.19 -34.44 -8.87
N ALA A 24 26.71 -35.64 -9.08
CA ALA A 24 26.86 -36.27 -10.41
C ALA A 24 25.52 -36.49 -11.16
N GLY A 25 24.39 -36.49 -10.45
CA GLY A 25 23.04 -36.60 -11.05
C GLY A 25 22.43 -35.28 -11.51
N LEU A 26 23.06 -34.13 -11.26
CA LEU A 26 22.56 -32.82 -11.68
C LEU A 26 23.12 -32.42 -13.04
N THR A 27 22.27 -31.84 -13.88
CA THR A 27 22.74 -31.19 -15.10
C THR A 27 23.61 -29.98 -14.75
N SER A 28 24.62 -29.70 -15.60
CA SER A 28 25.51 -28.55 -15.41
C SER A 28 24.76 -27.22 -15.24
N ASP A 29 23.63 -27.07 -15.92
CA ASP A 29 22.76 -25.89 -15.82
C ASP A 29 22.13 -25.72 -14.42
N ARG A 30 21.60 -26.81 -13.84
CA ARG A 30 21.05 -26.79 -12.48
C ARG A 30 22.13 -26.50 -11.44
N LEU A 31 23.32 -27.06 -11.64
CA LEU A 31 24.47 -26.82 -10.76
C LEU A 31 24.92 -25.35 -10.81
N PHE A 32 25.07 -24.77 -12.00
CA PHE A 32 25.42 -23.36 -12.14
C PHE A 32 24.35 -22.45 -11.52
N THR A 33 23.08 -22.74 -11.78
CA THR A 33 21.96 -21.97 -11.22
C THR A 33 21.95 -22.02 -9.69
N ALA A 34 22.22 -23.18 -9.09
CA ALA A 34 22.31 -23.33 -7.63
C ALA A 34 23.45 -22.50 -7.03
N VAL A 35 24.63 -22.52 -7.66
CA VAL A 35 25.79 -21.74 -7.21
C VAL A 35 25.56 -20.24 -7.38
N GLU A 36 24.96 -19.80 -8.49
CA GLU A 36 24.58 -18.40 -8.71
C GLU A 36 23.61 -17.89 -7.64
N ARG A 37 22.62 -18.73 -7.24
CA ARG A 37 21.73 -18.41 -6.12
C ARG A 37 22.47 -18.33 -4.80
N ALA A 38 23.37 -19.27 -4.50
CA ALA A 38 24.16 -19.24 -3.27
C ALA A 38 25.01 -17.96 -3.17
N ILE A 39 25.68 -17.57 -4.27
CA ILE A 39 26.44 -16.31 -4.34
C ILE A 39 25.50 -15.11 -4.13
N ARG A 40 24.29 -15.15 -4.68
CA ARG A 40 23.31 -14.08 -4.48
C ARG A 40 22.89 -13.97 -3.01
N VAL A 41 22.59 -15.09 -2.36
CA VAL A 41 22.25 -15.14 -0.93
C VAL A 41 23.39 -14.49 -0.12
N GLU A 42 24.62 -14.96 -0.31
CA GLU A 42 25.81 -14.46 0.39
C GLU A 42 25.98 -12.94 0.26
N ARG A 43 25.76 -12.39 -0.94
CA ARG A 43 26.03 -10.99 -1.25
C ARG A 43 24.89 -10.05 -0.91
N GLU A 44 23.65 -10.50 -1.07
CA GLU A 44 22.47 -9.64 -1.02
C GLU A 44 21.62 -9.87 0.24
N LEU A 45 21.61 -11.08 0.79
CA LEU A 45 20.75 -11.45 1.90
C LEU A 45 21.54 -11.55 3.21
N ILE A 46 21.70 -10.39 3.83
CA ILE A 46 22.34 -10.24 5.15
C ILE A 46 21.35 -10.58 6.27
N ARG A 47 21.74 -11.50 7.15
CA ARG A 47 21.04 -11.84 8.40
C ARG A 47 20.86 -10.61 9.31
N ASP A 48 19.75 -10.57 10.04
CA ASP A 48 19.30 -9.46 10.90
C ASP A 48 18.99 -8.14 10.17
N ARG A 49 19.09 -8.13 8.83
CA ARG A 49 18.68 -7.02 7.98
C ARG A 49 17.57 -7.40 7.01
N HIS A 50 17.75 -8.48 6.26
CA HIS A 50 16.78 -8.93 5.25
C HIS A 50 15.95 -10.11 5.75
N TYR A 51 16.45 -10.84 6.74
CA TYR A 51 15.73 -11.92 7.40
C TYR A 51 16.31 -12.18 8.79
N VAL A 52 15.55 -12.91 9.59
CA VAL A 52 15.97 -13.44 10.90
C VAL A 52 15.70 -14.94 10.95
N VAL A 53 16.45 -15.64 11.78
CA VAL A 53 16.21 -17.05 12.09
C VAL A 53 15.40 -17.12 13.38
N ARG A 54 14.21 -17.73 13.35
CA ARG A 54 13.35 -17.96 14.52
C ARG A 54 12.74 -19.35 14.45
N ASP A 55 12.74 -20.08 15.56
CA ASP A 55 12.18 -21.43 15.66
C ASP A 55 12.65 -22.36 14.52
N GLU A 56 13.96 -22.29 14.21
CA GLU A 56 14.61 -23.03 13.10
C GLU A 56 14.05 -22.71 11.70
N GLN A 57 13.36 -21.57 11.52
CA GLN A 57 12.82 -21.11 10.25
C GLN A 57 13.34 -19.72 9.87
N ILE A 58 13.44 -19.48 8.56
CA ILE A 58 13.78 -18.17 8.01
C ILE A 58 12.53 -17.29 7.94
N VAL A 59 12.56 -16.14 8.63
CA VAL A 59 11.49 -15.15 8.58
C VAL A 59 12.00 -13.89 7.88
N ILE A 60 11.35 -13.53 6.76
CA ILE A 60 11.74 -12.36 5.96
C ILE A 60 11.44 -11.08 6.73
N VAL A 61 12.39 -10.14 6.73
CA VAL A 61 12.20 -8.79 7.26
C VAL A 61 11.84 -7.86 6.11
N ASP A 62 10.73 -7.14 6.26
CA ASP A 62 10.34 -6.10 5.32
C ASP A 62 11.28 -4.89 5.46
N GLU A 63 12.02 -4.56 4.41
CA GLU A 63 13.05 -3.51 4.41
C GLU A 63 12.53 -2.11 4.72
N PHE A 64 11.25 -1.84 4.46
CA PHE A 64 10.66 -0.52 4.67
C PHE A 64 10.13 -0.37 6.10
N THR A 65 9.56 -1.43 6.65
CA THR A 65 8.84 -1.37 7.93
C THR A 65 9.55 -2.08 9.08
N GLY A 66 10.62 -2.83 8.81
CA GLY A 66 11.32 -3.67 9.78
C GLY A 66 10.47 -4.83 10.33
N ARG A 67 9.31 -5.11 9.70
CA ARG A 67 8.35 -6.12 10.17
C ARG A 67 8.71 -7.50 9.69
N LEU A 68 8.40 -8.49 10.52
CA LEU A 68 8.51 -9.90 10.19
C LEU A 68 7.34 -10.32 9.30
N ALA A 69 7.64 -10.82 8.11
CA ALA A 69 6.68 -11.35 7.16
C ALA A 69 6.56 -12.87 7.32
N GLU A 70 5.89 -13.30 8.40
CA GLU A 70 5.65 -14.71 8.69
C GLU A 70 4.86 -15.41 7.57
N GLY A 71 5.27 -16.64 7.23
CA GLY A 71 4.68 -17.44 6.15
C GLY A 71 5.05 -17.00 4.73
N ARG A 72 5.89 -15.96 4.56
CA ARG A 72 6.37 -15.52 3.24
C ARG A 72 7.70 -16.18 2.91
N GLN A 73 7.78 -16.77 1.72
CA GLN A 73 9.02 -17.33 1.16
C GLN A 73 9.49 -16.52 -0.07
N TRP A 74 10.80 -16.44 -0.30
CA TRP A 74 11.33 -15.94 -1.56
C TRP A 74 11.16 -16.97 -2.68
N ARG A 75 10.96 -16.50 -3.90
CA ARG A 75 10.68 -17.35 -5.08
C ARG A 75 11.95 -17.91 -5.72
N GLY A 76 11.77 -18.87 -6.62
CA GLY A 76 12.83 -19.35 -7.51
C GLY A 76 13.95 -20.11 -6.80
N GLY A 77 13.64 -20.76 -5.66
CA GLY A 77 14.63 -21.50 -4.87
C GLY A 77 15.51 -20.62 -3.97
N LEU A 78 15.25 -19.30 -3.91
CA LEU A 78 16.08 -18.39 -3.11
C LEU A 78 15.87 -18.60 -1.61
N HIS A 79 14.66 -18.95 -1.16
CA HIS A 79 14.40 -19.26 0.25
C HIS A 79 15.15 -20.50 0.70
N GLN A 80 15.11 -21.56 -0.12
CA GLN A 80 15.84 -22.80 0.10
C GLN A 80 17.36 -22.56 0.14
N ALA A 81 17.86 -21.64 -0.70
CA ALA A 81 19.27 -21.27 -0.68
C ALA A 81 19.67 -20.54 0.61
N VAL A 82 18.77 -19.72 1.21
CA VAL A 82 19.01 -19.08 2.52
C VAL A 82 18.95 -20.11 3.65
N GLU A 83 17.97 -21.01 3.63
CA GLU A 83 17.89 -22.11 4.61
C GLU A 83 19.16 -22.96 4.58
N ALA A 84 19.66 -23.31 3.39
CA ALA A 84 20.91 -24.04 3.24
C ALA A 84 22.14 -23.24 3.70
N HIS A 85 22.18 -21.92 3.46
CA HIS A 85 23.25 -21.04 3.90
C HIS A 85 23.34 -20.94 5.44
N GLU A 86 22.19 -20.91 6.11
CA GLU A 86 22.09 -20.90 7.58
C GLU A 86 22.14 -22.31 8.20
N ALA A 87 22.44 -23.34 7.40
CA ALA A 87 22.49 -24.75 7.81
C ALA A 87 21.19 -25.27 8.46
N LEU A 88 20.03 -24.77 8.02
CA LEU A 88 18.70 -25.22 8.42
C LEU A 88 18.20 -26.37 7.54
N THR A 89 17.15 -27.07 8.00
CA THR A 89 16.47 -28.08 7.19
C THR A 89 15.78 -27.40 6.01
N VAL A 90 16.22 -27.73 4.79
CA VAL A 90 15.70 -27.13 3.56
C VAL A 90 14.25 -27.56 3.33
N THR A 91 13.34 -26.59 3.26
CA THR A 91 11.94 -26.86 2.99
C THR A 91 11.71 -27.15 1.50
N PRO A 92 10.80 -28.09 1.15
CA PRO A 92 10.47 -28.33 -0.24
C PRO A 92 9.92 -27.05 -0.88
N PRO A 93 10.21 -26.79 -2.16
CA PRO A 93 9.70 -25.60 -2.84
C PRO A 93 8.17 -25.62 -2.84
N THR A 94 7.56 -24.60 -2.23
CA THR A 94 6.11 -24.42 -2.32
C THR A 94 5.77 -23.86 -3.70
N SER A 95 5.18 -24.68 -4.56
CA SER A 95 4.49 -24.22 -5.76
C SER A 95 3.01 -23.91 -5.42
N PRO A 96 2.44 -22.80 -5.93
CA PRO A 96 1.02 -22.55 -5.73
C PRO A 96 0.23 -23.62 -6.49
N ALA A 97 -0.54 -24.47 -5.79
CA ALA A 97 -1.33 -25.52 -6.46
C ALA A 97 -2.42 -24.94 -7.38
N ALA A 98 -2.98 -23.79 -7.01
CA ALA A 98 -3.99 -23.10 -7.79
C ALA A 98 -3.85 -21.58 -7.69
N ARG A 99 -4.24 -20.87 -8.75
CA ARG A 99 -4.30 -19.41 -8.79
C ARG A 99 -5.49 -18.92 -9.61
N ILE A 100 -6.18 -17.92 -9.07
CA ILE A 100 -7.24 -17.19 -9.76
C ILE A 100 -7.12 -15.70 -9.43
N ASN A 101 -7.35 -14.83 -10.40
CA ASN A 101 -7.41 -13.39 -10.14
C ASN A 101 -8.81 -12.99 -9.66
N VAL A 102 -8.89 -11.86 -8.94
CA VAL A 102 -10.15 -11.37 -8.36
C VAL A 102 -11.22 -11.10 -9.42
N GLN A 103 -10.83 -10.60 -10.60
CA GLN A 103 -11.74 -10.30 -11.68
C GLN A 103 -12.45 -11.57 -12.21
N GLU A 104 -11.68 -12.63 -12.43
CA GLU A 104 -12.17 -13.92 -12.92
C GLU A 104 -12.94 -14.67 -11.84
N PHE A 105 -12.53 -14.54 -10.57
CA PHE A 105 -13.29 -15.11 -9.46
C PHE A 105 -14.71 -14.54 -9.39
N PHE A 106 -14.87 -13.22 -9.40
CA PHE A 106 -16.19 -12.60 -9.27
C PHE A 106 -17.07 -12.73 -10.52
N THR A 107 -16.49 -12.84 -11.72
CA THR A 107 -17.27 -13.01 -12.96
C THR A 107 -17.90 -14.41 -13.09
N ARG A 108 -17.53 -15.35 -12.22
CA ARG A 108 -18.14 -16.69 -12.14
C ARG A 108 -19.48 -16.71 -11.42
N TYR A 109 -19.80 -15.69 -10.64
CA TYR A 109 -21.08 -15.63 -9.92
C TYR A 109 -22.20 -15.31 -10.93
N PRO A 110 -23.30 -16.10 -10.97
CA PRO A 110 -24.44 -15.82 -11.85
C PRO A 110 -25.06 -14.45 -11.59
N HIS A 111 -25.08 -14.06 -10.31
CA HIS A 111 -25.57 -12.77 -9.85
C HIS A 111 -24.44 -12.04 -9.12
N LEU A 112 -24.08 -10.87 -9.64
CA LEU A 112 -23.06 -10.01 -9.05
C LEU A 112 -23.64 -8.62 -8.82
N ALA A 113 -23.62 -8.19 -7.56
CA ALA A 113 -23.99 -6.85 -7.13
C ALA A 113 -22.97 -6.35 -6.10
N GLY A 114 -22.94 -5.05 -5.85
CA GLY A 114 -22.06 -4.46 -4.86
C GLY A 114 -22.45 -3.03 -4.53
N MET A 115 -22.00 -2.57 -3.36
CA MET A 115 -22.25 -1.23 -2.86
C MET A 115 -20.95 -0.56 -2.44
N THR A 116 -20.83 0.75 -2.73
CA THR A 116 -19.73 1.58 -2.25
C THR A 116 -20.07 3.06 -2.46
N GLY A 117 -19.59 3.93 -1.57
CA GLY A 117 -19.75 5.38 -1.72
C GLY A 117 -18.90 6.03 -2.82
N THR A 118 -18.00 5.28 -3.48
CA THR A 118 -17.03 5.85 -4.45
C THR A 118 -16.92 5.08 -5.77
N ALA A 119 -17.99 4.41 -6.22
CA ALA A 119 -17.95 3.63 -7.47
C ALA A 119 -17.91 4.50 -8.74
N ARG A 120 -18.45 5.73 -8.68
CA ARG A 120 -18.62 6.59 -9.87
C ARG A 120 -17.33 6.86 -10.64
N SER A 121 -16.19 7.01 -9.97
CA SER A 121 -14.90 7.22 -10.63
C SER A 121 -14.36 5.94 -11.30
N ALA A 122 -14.87 4.78 -10.92
CA ALA A 122 -14.48 3.46 -11.42
C ALA A 122 -15.55 2.84 -12.35
N THR A 123 -16.54 3.60 -12.82
CA THR A 123 -17.63 3.09 -13.68
C THR A 123 -17.11 2.39 -14.93
N ALA A 124 -16.10 2.95 -15.60
CA ALA A 124 -15.48 2.31 -16.76
C ALA A 124 -14.89 0.94 -16.40
N GLU A 125 -14.25 0.84 -15.23
CA GLU A 125 -13.65 -0.40 -14.73
C GLU A 125 -14.71 -1.47 -14.42
N PHE A 126 -15.79 -1.09 -13.73
CA PHE A 126 -16.91 -2.00 -13.46
C PHE A 126 -17.58 -2.50 -14.73
N ARG A 127 -17.75 -1.62 -15.72
CA ARG A 127 -18.30 -1.99 -17.02
C ARG A 127 -17.37 -2.92 -17.79
N THR A 128 -16.06 -2.63 -17.82
CA THR A 128 -15.07 -3.39 -18.58
C THR A 128 -14.84 -4.78 -18.01
N PHE A 129 -14.60 -4.90 -16.69
CA PHE A 129 -14.20 -6.18 -16.10
C PHE A 129 -15.37 -7.01 -15.58
N TYR A 130 -16.41 -6.38 -15.04
CA TYR A 130 -17.52 -7.08 -14.38
C TYR A 130 -18.84 -6.98 -15.14
N ARG A 131 -18.88 -6.23 -16.25
CA ARG A 131 -20.09 -5.92 -17.02
C ARG A 131 -21.21 -5.36 -16.14
N ARG A 132 -20.85 -4.61 -15.09
CA ARG A 132 -21.79 -4.02 -14.13
C ARG A 132 -21.92 -2.52 -14.35
N MET A 133 -23.15 -2.04 -14.26
CA MET A 133 -23.46 -0.62 -14.24
C MET A 133 -23.30 -0.07 -12.82
N VAL A 134 -22.94 1.21 -12.71
CA VAL A 134 -22.87 1.94 -11.44
C VAL A 134 -24.05 2.89 -11.41
N ALA A 135 -24.93 2.73 -10.42
CA ALA A 135 -26.00 3.66 -10.11
C ALA A 135 -25.61 4.51 -8.91
N GLU A 136 -25.82 5.83 -8.99
CA GLU A 136 -25.63 6.74 -7.87
C GLU A 136 -26.96 6.90 -7.13
N ILE A 137 -26.98 6.51 -5.85
CA ILE A 137 -28.15 6.65 -4.99
C ILE A 137 -28.06 7.99 -4.27
N PRO A 138 -29.12 8.83 -4.30
CA PRO A 138 -29.15 10.08 -3.56
C PRO A 138 -28.92 9.85 -2.06
N THR A 139 -28.25 10.81 -1.42
CA THR A 139 -28.08 10.78 0.04
C THR A 139 -29.40 11.09 0.73
N HIS A 140 -29.64 10.46 1.88
CA HIS A 140 -30.82 10.72 2.71
C HIS A 140 -30.95 12.20 3.10
N VAL A 141 -29.84 12.81 3.52
CA VAL A 141 -29.75 14.26 3.84
C VAL A 141 -28.55 14.85 3.08
N PRO A 142 -28.69 16.05 2.48
CA PRO A 142 -27.57 16.74 1.84
C PRO A 142 -26.41 16.96 2.83
N GLY A 143 -25.19 16.60 2.42
CA GLY A 143 -24.01 16.77 3.26
C GLY A 143 -23.60 18.24 3.41
N ARG A 144 -23.24 18.65 4.63
CA ARG A 144 -22.75 20.01 4.95
C ARG A 144 -21.22 20.05 5.09
N ARG A 145 -20.52 19.30 4.23
CA ARG A 145 -19.05 19.20 4.27
C ARG A 145 -18.40 20.44 3.66
N GLU A 146 -17.57 21.10 4.44
CA GLU A 146 -16.69 22.17 3.97
C GLU A 146 -15.34 21.58 3.50
N VAL A 147 -14.95 21.87 2.26
CA VAL A 147 -13.64 21.48 1.73
C VAL A 147 -12.71 22.68 1.83
N LEU A 148 -11.78 22.64 2.79
CA LEU A 148 -10.81 23.71 2.98
C LEU A 148 -9.73 23.67 1.89
N PRO A 149 -9.11 24.82 1.55
CA PRO A 149 -8.03 24.86 0.58
C PRO A 149 -6.90 23.88 0.91
N THR A 150 -6.39 23.20 -0.12
CA THR A 150 -5.21 22.32 0.02
C THR A 150 -3.99 23.16 0.34
N ARG A 151 -3.16 22.70 1.27
CA ARG A 151 -1.89 23.35 1.63
C ARG A 151 -0.73 22.51 1.09
N LEU A 152 0.06 23.06 0.16
CA LEU A 152 1.29 22.44 -0.33
C LEU A 152 2.51 23.04 0.38
N LEU A 153 3.28 22.17 1.03
CA LEU A 153 4.46 22.54 1.81
C LEU A 153 5.75 22.10 1.09
N PRO A 154 6.87 22.82 1.30
CA PRO A 154 8.12 22.51 0.60
C PRO A 154 8.71 21.18 1.06
N THR A 155 8.63 20.84 2.35
CA THR A 155 9.25 19.65 2.92
C THR A 155 8.27 18.80 3.71
N ALA A 156 8.59 17.51 3.88
CA ALA A 156 7.79 16.60 4.71
C ALA A 156 7.71 17.07 6.17
N ALA A 157 8.79 17.66 6.70
CA ALA A 157 8.83 18.21 8.06
C ALA A 157 7.92 19.44 8.21
N ALA A 158 7.96 20.37 7.25
CA ALA A 158 7.08 21.54 7.26
C ALA A 158 5.60 21.13 7.15
N LYS A 159 5.31 20.09 6.36
CA LYS A 159 3.99 19.46 6.29
C LYS A 159 3.53 18.91 7.64
N ALA A 160 4.36 18.10 8.29
CA ALA A 160 4.05 17.51 9.59
C ALA A 160 3.79 18.58 10.66
N GLN A 161 4.61 19.63 10.70
CA GLN A 161 4.38 20.76 11.60
C GLN A 161 3.05 21.47 11.29
N ALA A 162 2.76 21.73 10.03
CA ALA A 162 1.51 22.41 9.66
C ALA A 162 0.26 21.57 9.99
N VAL A 163 0.36 20.24 9.90
CA VAL A 163 -0.69 19.31 10.37
C VAL A 163 -0.83 19.38 11.89
N LEU A 164 0.27 19.41 12.65
CA LEU A 164 0.24 19.57 14.10
C LEU A 164 -0.45 20.88 14.50
N GLU A 165 -0.06 22.01 13.92
CA GLU A 165 -0.63 23.33 14.25
C GLU A 165 -2.14 23.38 13.98
N GLU A 166 -2.59 22.84 12.85
CA GLU A 166 -4.03 22.78 12.56
C GLU A 166 -4.78 21.84 13.49
N THR A 167 -4.17 20.70 13.83
CA THR A 167 -4.78 19.74 14.77
C THR A 167 -4.91 20.37 16.15
N LYS A 168 -3.87 21.06 16.64
CA LYS A 168 -3.91 21.81 17.90
C LYS A 168 -5.02 22.85 17.88
N ALA A 169 -5.08 23.69 16.84
CA ALA A 169 -6.11 24.71 16.73
C ALA A 169 -7.53 24.12 16.77
N MET A 170 -7.77 22.96 16.14
CA MET A 170 -9.07 22.29 16.20
C MET A 170 -9.32 21.63 17.57
N HIS A 171 -8.30 21.02 18.17
CA HIS A 171 -8.36 20.40 19.49
C HIS A 171 -8.65 21.44 20.59
N ASP A 172 -8.02 22.61 20.53
CA ASP A 172 -8.22 23.72 21.47
C ASP A 172 -9.65 24.27 21.40
N LEU A 173 -10.30 24.18 20.22
CA LEU A 173 -11.73 24.48 20.04
C LEU A 173 -12.65 23.34 20.52
N GLY A 174 -12.11 22.20 20.95
CA GLY A 174 -12.85 21.00 21.32
C GLY A 174 -13.36 20.18 20.13
N ARG A 175 -12.92 20.46 18.91
CA ARG A 175 -13.34 19.72 17.72
C ARG A 175 -12.55 18.42 17.55
N PRO A 176 -13.22 17.29 17.23
CA PRO A 176 -12.52 16.08 16.90
C PRO A 176 -11.80 16.16 15.54
N VAL A 177 -10.64 15.53 15.46
CA VAL A 177 -9.80 15.48 14.27
C VAL A 177 -9.46 14.03 13.91
N LEU A 178 -9.73 13.65 12.67
CA LEU A 178 -9.28 12.40 12.06
C LEU A 178 -8.19 12.68 11.02
N ILE A 179 -7.01 12.10 11.20
CA ILE A 179 -5.85 12.29 10.34
C ILE A 179 -5.60 10.99 9.57
N GLY A 180 -5.72 11.05 8.25
CA GLY A 180 -5.44 9.93 7.36
C GLY A 180 -4.02 9.96 6.82
N THR A 181 -3.26 8.90 7.10
CA THR A 181 -1.87 8.72 6.66
C THR A 181 -1.74 7.52 5.70
N ARG A 182 -0.81 7.63 4.76
CA ARG A 182 -0.59 6.60 3.73
C ARG A 182 0.07 5.34 4.28
N SER A 183 0.99 5.47 5.24
CA SER A 183 1.79 4.36 5.78
C SER A 183 1.86 4.41 7.31
N ILE A 184 2.27 3.28 7.89
CA ILE A 184 2.40 3.15 9.35
C ILE A 184 3.54 4.02 9.84
N ASP A 185 4.69 4.03 9.17
CA ASP A 185 5.85 4.83 9.57
C ASP A 185 5.53 6.33 9.60
N LYS A 186 4.74 6.83 8.64
CA LYS A 186 4.26 8.22 8.64
C LYS A 186 3.33 8.52 9.81
N SER A 187 2.55 7.53 10.24
CA SER A 187 1.66 7.66 11.41
C SER A 187 2.47 7.74 12.69
N GLU A 188 3.48 6.90 12.84
CA GLU A 188 4.40 6.88 13.99
C GLU A 188 5.22 8.18 14.07
N GLN A 189 5.74 8.65 12.93
CA GLN A 189 6.46 9.93 12.86
C GLN A 189 5.57 11.10 13.30
N LEU A 190 4.30 11.12 12.87
CA LEU A 190 3.36 12.15 13.27
C LEU A 190 2.97 12.03 14.74
N SER A 191 2.78 10.80 15.23
CA SER A 191 2.49 10.51 16.64
C SER A 191 3.62 10.95 17.57
N ALA A 192 4.88 10.69 17.21
CA ALA A 192 6.03 11.16 17.96
C ALA A 192 6.06 12.70 18.03
N LEU A 193 5.76 13.38 16.93
CA LEU A 193 5.66 14.84 16.89
C LEU A 193 4.53 15.36 17.79
N PHE A 194 3.37 14.71 17.78
CA PHE A 194 2.21 15.09 18.61
C PHE A 194 2.49 14.86 20.09
N THR A 195 3.15 13.75 20.43
CA THR A 195 3.59 13.43 21.79
C THR A 195 4.58 14.47 22.32
N ALA A 196 5.59 14.83 21.52
CA ALA A 196 6.55 15.87 21.89
C ALA A 196 5.88 17.24 22.08
N ALA A 197 4.77 17.49 21.39
CA ALA A 197 3.99 18.71 21.47
C ALA A 197 2.91 18.69 22.57
N GLY A 198 2.80 17.60 23.35
CA GLY A 198 1.83 17.44 24.44
C GLY A 198 0.38 17.24 23.99
N LEU A 199 0.13 16.88 22.72
CA LEU A 199 -1.22 16.70 22.18
C LEU A 199 -1.71 15.26 22.36
N PRO A 200 -2.75 14.99 23.17
CA PRO A 200 -3.29 13.65 23.34
C PRO A 200 -3.90 13.13 22.03
N HIS A 201 -3.52 11.93 21.60
CA HIS A 201 -4.00 11.33 20.36
C HIS A 201 -3.95 9.80 20.41
N GLU A 202 -4.70 9.17 19.51
CA GLU A 202 -4.68 7.72 19.30
C GLU A 202 -4.19 7.38 17.90
N VAL A 203 -3.46 6.26 17.76
CA VAL A 203 -2.94 5.79 16.47
C VAL A 203 -3.49 4.41 16.13
N LEU A 204 -3.94 4.24 14.89
CA LEU A 204 -4.61 3.04 14.41
C LEU A 204 -3.92 2.46 13.16
N HIS A 205 -3.52 1.19 13.24
CA HIS A 205 -2.68 0.52 12.24
C HIS A 205 -3.36 -0.64 11.50
N ALA A 206 -4.66 -0.88 11.73
CA ALA A 206 -5.40 -2.04 11.22
C ALA A 206 -4.85 -3.39 11.72
N ARG A 207 -4.23 -3.44 12.91
CA ARG A 207 -3.70 -4.69 13.51
C ARG A 207 -4.76 -5.44 14.29
N ARG A 208 -5.61 -4.71 15.03
CA ARG A 208 -6.63 -5.30 15.92
C ARG A 208 -8.01 -4.78 15.55
N ILE A 209 -8.61 -5.38 14.52
CA ILE A 209 -9.83 -4.88 13.87
C ILE A 209 -10.95 -4.58 14.87
N ALA A 210 -11.25 -5.51 15.79
CA ALA A 210 -12.35 -5.34 16.75
C ALA A 210 -12.12 -4.18 17.73
N GLN A 211 -10.91 -4.08 18.32
CA GLN A 211 -10.57 -3.01 19.26
C GLN A 211 -10.46 -1.65 18.56
N GLU A 212 -9.87 -1.61 17.37
CA GLU A 212 -9.75 -0.39 16.58
C GLU A 212 -11.11 0.13 16.10
N ALA A 213 -12.09 -0.76 15.86
CA ALA A 213 -13.45 -0.35 15.57
C ALA A 213 -14.07 0.43 16.74
N GLU A 214 -13.87 -0.01 17.98
CA GLU A 214 -14.38 0.69 19.16
C GLU A 214 -13.70 2.07 19.36
N LEU A 215 -12.40 2.17 19.06
CA LEU A 215 -11.67 3.43 19.11
C LEU A 215 -12.18 4.41 18.02
N ILE A 216 -12.37 3.91 16.79
CA ILE A 216 -12.89 4.71 15.68
C ILE A 216 -14.30 5.20 15.93
N ALA A 217 -15.17 4.37 16.53
CA ALA A 217 -16.54 4.77 16.85
C ALA A 217 -16.58 6.00 17.78
N ARG A 218 -15.56 6.14 18.64
CA ARG A 218 -15.39 7.27 19.56
C ARG A 218 -14.57 8.44 18.99
N ALA A 219 -14.08 8.34 17.76
CA ALA A 219 -13.26 9.39 17.16
C ALA A 219 -14.02 10.71 16.94
N GLY A 220 -15.36 10.69 16.99
CA GLY A 220 -16.22 11.88 16.88
C GLY A 220 -16.56 12.56 18.20
N GLU A 221 -15.97 12.11 19.33
CA GLU A 221 -16.16 12.73 20.64
C GLU A 221 -15.38 14.05 20.78
N LEU A 222 -15.79 14.89 21.73
CA LEU A 222 -15.20 16.22 21.96
C LEU A 222 -13.68 16.15 22.14
N GLY A 223 -12.94 16.93 21.36
CA GLY A 223 -11.48 17.05 21.44
C GLY A 223 -10.68 15.81 21.03
N ARG A 224 -11.31 14.73 20.55
CA ARG A 224 -10.58 13.52 20.14
C ARG A 224 -9.68 13.76 18.94
N VAL A 225 -8.42 13.33 19.04
CA VAL A 225 -7.48 13.30 17.91
C VAL A 225 -7.15 11.86 17.57
N THR A 226 -7.42 11.45 16.33
CA THR A 226 -7.22 10.08 15.86
C THR A 226 -6.36 10.09 14.59
N ILE A 227 -5.23 9.38 14.61
CA ILE A 227 -4.36 9.14 13.46
C ILE A 227 -4.66 7.73 12.95
N ALA A 228 -5.13 7.64 11.70
CA ALA A 228 -5.52 6.39 11.07
C ALA A 228 -4.75 6.17 9.78
N THR A 229 -4.16 4.98 9.66
CA THR A 229 -3.69 4.49 8.36
C THR A 229 -4.87 4.13 7.45
N ASN A 230 -4.66 4.14 6.14
CA ASN A 230 -5.67 3.95 5.08
C ASN A 230 -6.78 2.90 5.32
N MET A 231 -6.48 1.81 6.02
CA MET A 231 -7.43 0.73 6.25
C MET A 231 -8.02 0.70 7.67
N ALA A 232 -7.45 1.46 8.61
CA ALA A 232 -7.89 1.46 9.99
C ALA A 232 -9.31 2.04 10.10
N GLY A 233 -10.19 1.36 10.85
CA GLY A 233 -11.58 1.79 11.04
C GLY A 233 -12.47 1.68 9.80
N ARG A 234 -12.10 0.89 8.78
CA ARG A 234 -12.99 0.64 7.64
C ARG A 234 -14.20 -0.19 8.08
N GLY A 235 -15.39 0.31 7.77
CA GLY A 235 -16.67 -0.33 8.14
C GLY A 235 -17.31 0.26 9.40
N THR A 236 -16.57 1.01 10.20
CA THR A 236 -17.12 1.69 11.39
C THR A 236 -17.53 3.12 11.08
N ASP A 237 -18.71 3.50 11.53
CA ASP A 237 -19.20 4.89 11.46
C ASP A 237 -18.61 5.74 12.59
N ILE A 238 -18.39 7.03 12.33
CA ILE A 238 -17.90 8.00 13.31
C ILE A 238 -19.05 8.95 13.61
N ALA A 239 -19.85 8.60 14.62
CA ALA A 239 -20.93 9.46 15.08
C ALA A 239 -20.36 10.66 15.84
N LEU A 240 -20.97 11.83 15.69
CA LEU A 240 -20.57 13.01 16.46
C LEU A 240 -21.07 12.90 17.90
N GLY A 241 -20.17 13.16 18.86
CA GLY A 241 -20.54 13.28 20.26
C GLY A 241 -21.39 14.52 20.56
N PRO A 242 -21.98 14.63 21.76
CA PRO A 242 -22.76 15.79 22.17
C PRO A 242 -21.99 17.11 22.02
N GLY A 243 -22.65 18.14 21.48
CA GLY A 243 -22.05 19.48 21.30
C GLY A 243 -21.08 19.63 20.12
N VAL A 244 -20.53 18.53 19.58
CA VAL A 244 -19.53 18.57 18.49
C VAL A 244 -20.09 19.17 17.19
N SER A 245 -21.37 18.94 16.90
CA SER A 245 -22.04 19.54 15.73
C SER A 245 -22.01 21.07 15.76
N ALA A 246 -22.21 21.68 16.93
CA ALA A 246 -22.15 23.14 17.10
C ALA A 246 -20.72 23.70 16.90
N LEU A 247 -19.70 22.88 17.15
CA LEU A 247 -18.29 23.24 16.91
C LEU A 247 -17.87 23.04 15.44
N GLY A 248 -18.78 22.67 14.54
CA GLY A 248 -18.49 22.44 13.13
C GLY A 248 -18.20 20.99 12.76
N GLY A 249 -18.42 20.05 13.68
CA GLY A 249 -18.31 18.61 13.42
C GLY A 249 -16.88 18.10 13.23
N LEU A 250 -16.79 16.84 12.79
CA LEU A 250 -15.51 16.14 12.57
C LEU A 250 -14.66 16.86 11.50
N HIS A 251 -13.42 17.17 11.87
CA HIS A 251 -12.42 17.69 10.95
C HIS A 251 -11.54 16.54 10.42
N VAL A 252 -11.41 16.40 9.10
CA VAL A 252 -10.62 15.32 8.48
C VAL A 252 -9.42 15.88 7.74
N ILE A 253 -8.24 15.42 8.11
CA ILE A 253 -6.97 15.81 7.50
C ILE A 253 -6.44 14.66 6.65
N GLY A 254 -6.18 14.90 5.37
CA GLY A 254 -5.39 14.00 4.53
C GLY A 254 -3.94 14.48 4.51
N THR A 255 -2.98 13.65 4.93
CA THR A 255 -1.56 14.06 4.96
C THR A 255 -0.84 13.87 3.63
N GLU A 256 -1.40 13.06 2.73
CA GLU A 256 -0.89 12.75 1.39
C GLU A 256 -2.05 12.38 0.45
N LEU A 257 -1.81 12.45 -0.86
CA LEU A 257 -2.74 11.85 -1.83
C LEU A 257 -2.45 10.36 -1.99
N HIS A 258 -3.51 9.58 -2.04
CA HIS A 258 -3.43 8.16 -2.37
C HIS A 258 -3.20 7.92 -3.85
N ASP A 259 -2.86 6.68 -4.21
CA ASP A 259 -2.67 6.29 -5.61
C ASP A 259 -3.94 6.48 -6.44
N ALA A 260 -5.10 6.39 -5.78
CA ALA A 260 -6.40 6.58 -6.39
C ALA A 260 -7.23 7.61 -5.62
N SER A 261 -7.79 8.56 -6.36
CA SER A 261 -8.67 9.63 -5.87
C SER A 261 -9.87 9.13 -5.08
N ARG A 262 -10.34 7.92 -5.39
CA ARG A 262 -11.45 7.27 -4.65
C ARG A 262 -11.09 7.01 -3.17
N ILE A 263 -9.82 6.77 -2.85
CA ILE A 263 -9.38 6.47 -1.49
C ILE A 263 -9.38 7.77 -0.68
N ASP A 264 -8.89 8.88 -1.25
CA ASP A 264 -9.01 10.21 -0.63
C ASP A 264 -10.48 10.57 -0.35
N ARG A 265 -11.37 10.29 -1.31
CA ARG A 265 -12.81 10.54 -1.16
C ARG A 265 -13.42 9.69 -0.05
N GLN A 266 -12.92 8.48 0.19
CA GLN A 266 -13.39 7.63 1.30
C GLN A 266 -12.94 8.19 2.65
N LEU A 267 -11.71 8.71 2.74
CA LEU A 267 -11.22 9.40 3.94
C LEU A 267 -12.07 10.64 4.24
N PHE A 268 -12.25 11.54 3.27
CA PHE A 268 -13.08 12.74 3.45
C PHE A 268 -14.58 12.45 3.61
N GLY A 269 -15.03 11.27 3.19
CA GLY A 269 -16.38 10.76 3.44
C GLY A 269 -16.62 10.26 4.87
N ARG A 270 -15.61 10.35 5.76
CA ARG A 270 -15.75 10.04 7.18
C ARG A 270 -16.40 11.17 7.99
N CYS A 271 -16.38 12.42 7.51
CA CYS A 271 -17.11 13.53 8.13
C CYS A 271 -18.38 13.90 7.37
N ALA A 272 -19.21 14.74 8.01
CA ALA A 272 -20.43 15.32 7.46
C ALA A 272 -21.44 14.26 6.94
N ARG A 273 -21.71 13.25 7.76
CA ARG A 273 -22.69 12.18 7.48
C ARG A 273 -24.07 12.61 7.94
N GLN A 274 -25.12 12.15 7.25
CA GLN A 274 -26.52 12.41 7.63
C GLN A 274 -26.86 13.90 7.88
N GLY A 275 -26.21 14.82 7.14
CA GLY A 275 -26.43 16.26 7.30
C GLY A 275 -25.60 16.92 8.40
N ASP A 276 -24.73 16.17 9.08
CA ASP A 276 -23.79 16.74 10.04
C ASP A 276 -22.87 17.77 9.39
N PRO A 277 -22.47 18.82 10.12
CA PRO A 277 -21.36 19.64 9.71
C PRO A 277 -20.06 18.85 9.77
N GLY A 278 -19.08 19.28 9.00
CA GLY A 278 -17.75 18.69 9.02
C GLY A 278 -16.87 19.43 8.03
N SER A 279 -15.57 19.37 8.24
CA SER A 279 -14.63 19.95 7.29
C SER A 279 -13.53 18.97 6.95
N CYS A 280 -12.91 19.16 5.79
CA CYS A 280 -11.74 18.39 5.42
C CYS A 280 -10.67 19.27 4.77
N ARG A 281 -9.40 18.95 5.03
CA ARG A 281 -8.25 19.61 4.40
C ARG A 281 -7.25 18.58 3.92
N GLN A 282 -6.65 18.85 2.77
CA GLN A 282 -5.53 18.10 2.25
C GLN A 282 -4.24 18.87 2.51
N PHE A 283 -3.24 18.19 3.08
CA PHE A 283 -1.86 18.61 3.12
C PHE A 283 -1.04 17.81 2.12
N LEU A 284 -0.10 18.48 1.47
CA LEU A 284 0.81 17.89 0.50
C LEU A 284 2.23 18.38 0.75
N SER A 285 3.20 17.61 0.31
CA SER A 285 4.61 18.03 0.24
C SER A 285 5.23 17.69 -1.10
N LEU A 286 6.20 18.50 -1.53
CA LEU A 286 7.06 18.14 -2.66
C LEU A 286 7.88 16.86 -2.40
N ASP A 287 8.01 16.45 -1.13
CA ASP A 287 8.66 15.21 -0.72
C ASP A 287 7.71 13.99 -0.75
N ASP A 288 6.43 14.16 -1.10
CA ASP A 288 5.47 13.06 -1.13
C ASP A 288 5.84 12.02 -2.21
N GLU A 289 5.74 10.74 -1.85
CA GLU A 289 6.08 9.60 -2.70
C GLU A 289 5.32 9.57 -4.04
N LEU A 290 4.11 10.15 -4.06
CA LEU A 290 3.27 10.20 -5.26
C LEU A 290 4.01 10.84 -6.45
N LEU A 291 4.84 11.86 -6.18
CA LEU A 291 5.60 12.54 -7.23
C LEU A 291 6.70 11.65 -7.78
N ASP A 292 7.40 10.92 -6.91
CA ASP A 292 8.44 9.97 -7.33
C ASP A 292 7.85 8.84 -8.18
N GLN A 293 6.72 8.27 -7.74
CA GLN A 293 6.04 7.18 -8.44
C GLN A 293 5.47 7.61 -9.81
N SER A 294 5.02 8.85 -9.93
CA SER A 294 4.41 9.36 -11.16
C SER A 294 5.42 9.93 -12.16
N LEU A 295 6.36 10.75 -11.70
CA LEU A 295 7.29 11.50 -12.55
C LEU A 295 8.64 10.79 -12.73
N GLY A 296 8.99 9.88 -11.81
CA GLY A 296 10.32 9.30 -11.67
C GLY A 296 11.24 10.18 -10.81
N GLY A 297 12.09 9.54 -10.00
CA GLY A 297 12.89 10.22 -8.98
C GLY A 297 13.76 11.37 -9.51
N ALA A 298 14.35 11.23 -10.71
CA ALA A 298 15.16 12.30 -11.31
C ALA A 298 14.34 13.55 -11.71
N ALA A 299 13.07 13.38 -12.11
CA ALA A 299 12.20 14.52 -12.44
C ALA A 299 11.61 15.14 -11.16
N ALA A 300 11.25 14.31 -10.18
CA ALA A 300 10.80 14.77 -8.87
C ALA A 300 11.90 15.58 -8.15
N ASN A 301 13.14 15.10 -8.15
CA ASN A 301 14.28 15.82 -7.56
C ASN A 301 14.55 17.16 -8.25
N ARG A 302 14.44 17.23 -9.57
CA ARG A 302 14.54 18.50 -10.31
C ARG A 302 13.42 19.48 -9.95
N LEU A 303 12.21 18.99 -9.71
CA LEU A 303 11.10 19.82 -9.23
C LEU A 303 11.37 20.33 -7.81
N ARG A 304 11.80 19.46 -6.90
CA ARG A 304 12.18 19.82 -5.52
C ARG A 304 13.25 20.91 -5.51
N ALA A 305 14.35 20.70 -6.22
CA ALA A 305 15.46 21.66 -6.31
C ALA A 305 15.01 23.04 -6.84
N ARG A 306 14.11 23.07 -7.84
CA ARG A 306 13.59 24.33 -8.40
C ARG A 306 12.69 25.11 -7.45
N GLN A 307 12.03 24.43 -6.51
CA GLN A 307 11.06 25.02 -5.60
C GLN A 307 11.57 25.11 -4.15
N GLN A 308 12.80 24.66 -3.88
CA GLN A 308 13.36 24.53 -2.53
C GLN A 308 13.40 25.87 -1.76
N ASN A 309 13.60 26.98 -2.48
CA ASN A 309 13.62 28.34 -1.90
C ASN A 309 12.26 29.05 -1.95
N ARG A 310 11.20 28.42 -2.49
CA ARG A 310 9.87 29.03 -2.54
C ARG A 310 9.08 28.66 -1.30
N VAL A 311 8.84 29.67 -0.46
CA VAL A 311 7.99 29.55 0.73
C VAL A 311 6.52 29.82 0.41
N THR A 312 6.22 30.63 -0.62
CA THR A 312 4.86 31.06 -0.99
C THR A 312 4.48 30.64 -2.40
N GLY A 313 3.16 30.54 -2.66
CA GLY A 313 2.62 30.25 -3.99
C GLY A 313 2.75 28.80 -4.46
N LEU A 314 3.17 27.88 -3.58
CA LEU A 314 3.25 26.45 -3.88
C LEU A 314 1.88 25.86 -4.20
N ASP A 315 0.79 26.39 -3.63
CA ASP A 315 -0.57 25.87 -3.86
C ASP A 315 -0.98 25.89 -5.34
N ALA A 316 -0.37 26.73 -6.18
CA ALA A 316 -0.55 26.71 -7.64
C ALA A 316 -0.12 25.37 -8.27
N LEU A 317 0.77 24.62 -7.62
CA LEU A 317 1.25 23.31 -8.05
C LEU A 317 0.34 22.16 -7.61
N THR A 318 -0.74 22.40 -6.85
CA THR A 318 -1.70 21.35 -6.44
C THR A 318 -2.26 20.59 -7.66
N GLY A 319 -2.45 21.29 -8.80
CA GLY A 319 -2.88 20.67 -10.05
C GLY A 319 -1.90 19.62 -10.60
N LEU A 320 -0.59 19.74 -10.28
CA LEU A 320 0.42 18.74 -10.62
C LEU A 320 0.18 17.42 -9.88
N PHE A 321 -0.11 17.47 -8.58
CA PHE A 321 -0.40 16.28 -7.77
C PHE A 321 -1.63 15.54 -8.28
N ARG A 322 -2.70 16.26 -8.65
CA ARG A 322 -3.88 15.66 -9.25
C ARG A 322 -3.60 15.04 -10.62
N ARG A 323 -2.72 15.63 -11.43
CA ARG A 323 -2.24 15.00 -12.68
C ARG A 323 -1.40 13.75 -12.42
N ALA A 324 -0.54 13.79 -11.41
CA ALA A 324 0.29 12.66 -11.00
C ALA A 324 -0.58 11.48 -10.55
N GLN A 325 -1.55 11.72 -9.67
CA GLN A 325 -2.54 10.74 -9.24
C GLN A 325 -3.28 10.11 -10.43
N ARG A 326 -3.82 10.92 -11.36
CA ARG A 326 -4.48 10.40 -12.57
C ARG A 326 -3.57 9.56 -13.46
N ARG A 327 -2.28 9.90 -13.55
CA ARG A 327 -1.29 9.13 -14.31
C ARG A 327 -1.07 7.75 -13.68
N LEU A 328 -0.99 7.69 -12.35
CA LEU A 328 -0.85 6.45 -11.61
C LEU A 328 -2.11 5.57 -11.73
N GLU A 329 -3.31 6.15 -11.57
CA GLU A 329 -4.58 5.44 -11.79
C GLU A 329 -4.65 4.80 -13.19
N ARG A 330 -4.27 5.54 -14.24
CA ARG A 330 -4.24 5.01 -15.63
C ARG A 330 -3.20 3.91 -15.81
N ARG A 331 -2.06 3.99 -15.14
CA ARG A 331 -1.05 2.93 -15.15
C ARG A 331 -1.61 1.67 -14.50
N GLN A 332 -2.13 1.79 -13.28
CA GLN A 332 -2.71 0.65 -12.56
C GLN A 332 -3.90 0.03 -13.30
N PHE A 333 -4.73 0.84 -13.98
CA PHE A 333 -5.81 0.34 -14.83
C PHE A 333 -5.27 -0.54 -15.98
N ARG A 334 -4.20 -0.10 -16.65
CA ARG A 334 -3.54 -0.91 -17.70
C ARG A 334 -2.93 -2.19 -17.14
N ASP A 335 -2.28 -2.12 -15.98
CA ASP A 335 -1.71 -3.30 -15.32
C ASP A 335 -2.81 -4.33 -15.02
N ARG A 336 -4.00 -3.89 -14.58
CA ARG A 336 -5.17 -4.77 -14.41
C ARG A 336 -5.69 -5.35 -15.73
N GLN A 337 -5.70 -4.58 -16.81
CA GLN A 337 -6.06 -5.11 -18.13
C GLN A 337 -5.09 -6.20 -18.60
N LEU A 338 -3.78 -6.00 -18.38
CA LEU A 338 -2.76 -7.00 -18.68
C LEU A 338 -2.96 -8.28 -17.87
N LEU A 339 -3.23 -8.17 -16.56
CA LEU A 339 -3.51 -9.34 -15.71
C LEU A 339 -4.71 -10.15 -16.23
N VAL A 340 -5.80 -9.49 -16.62
CA VAL A 340 -6.98 -10.14 -17.20
C VAL A 340 -6.65 -10.77 -18.55
N HIS A 341 -5.86 -10.08 -19.38
CA HIS A 341 -5.42 -10.62 -20.67
C HIS A 341 -4.55 -11.88 -20.50
N HIS A 342 -3.57 -11.87 -19.60
CA HIS A 342 -2.74 -13.03 -19.29
C HIS A 342 -3.56 -14.21 -18.79
N ALA A 343 -4.55 -13.98 -17.92
CA ALA A 343 -5.45 -15.03 -17.45
C ALA A 343 -6.29 -15.62 -18.61
N LYS A 344 -6.79 -14.77 -19.51
CA LYS A 344 -7.49 -15.20 -20.72
C LYS A 344 -6.58 -16.06 -21.62
N MET A 345 -5.37 -15.59 -21.92
CA MET A 345 -4.41 -16.33 -22.75
C MET A 345 -4.06 -17.68 -22.14
N ARG A 346 -3.84 -17.75 -20.83
CA ARG A 346 -3.59 -19.00 -20.12
C ARG A 346 -4.73 -19.98 -20.33
N ARG A 347 -5.98 -19.53 -20.21
CA ARG A 347 -7.16 -20.37 -20.42
C ARG A 347 -7.25 -20.87 -21.86
N GLU A 348 -6.98 -20.01 -22.84
CA GLU A 348 -6.97 -20.39 -24.26
C GLU A 348 -5.86 -21.39 -24.60
N GLN A 349 -4.73 -21.36 -23.87
CA GLN A 349 -3.65 -22.33 -24.00
C GLN A 349 -3.96 -23.68 -23.33
N LEU A 350 -4.54 -23.66 -22.13
CA LEU A 350 -4.71 -24.86 -21.31
C LEU A 350 -6.00 -25.63 -21.60
N ALA A 351 -7.09 -24.95 -21.95
CA ALA A 351 -8.37 -25.60 -22.19
C ALA A 351 -8.35 -26.63 -23.36
N PRO A 352 -7.70 -26.37 -24.51
CA PRO A 352 -7.58 -27.37 -25.57
C PRO A 352 -6.74 -28.59 -25.18
N LEU A 353 -5.84 -28.44 -24.21
CA LEU A 353 -4.96 -29.51 -23.71
C LEU A 353 -5.63 -30.34 -22.60
N GLY A 354 -6.87 -30.02 -22.20
CA GLY A 354 -7.59 -30.69 -21.12
C GLY A 354 -7.13 -30.30 -19.71
N TYR A 355 -6.27 -29.28 -19.57
CA TYR A 355 -5.82 -28.79 -18.27
C TYR A 355 -6.79 -27.76 -17.68
N ASP A 356 -6.97 -27.80 -16.37
CA ASP A 356 -7.68 -26.75 -15.64
C ASP A 356 -6.81 -25.47 -15.62
N PRO A 357 -7.31 -24.32 -16.13
CA PRO A 357 -6.53 -23.09 -16.21
C PRO A 357 -6.19 -22.45 -14.85
N PHE A 358 -6.83 -22.89 -13.77
CA PHE A 358 -6.57 -22.41 -12.40
C PHE A 358 -5.53 -23.24 -11.68
N LEU A 359 -5.34 -24.50 -12.06
CA LEU A 359 -4.32 -25.35 -11.46
C LEU A 359 -2.96 -25.01 -12.10
N ASP A 360 -1.93 -24.85 -11.27
CA ASP A 360 -0.58 -24.87 -11.81
C ASP A 360 -0.25 -26.31 -12.17
N ILE A 361 0.29 -26.46 -13.38
CA ILE A 361 0.89 -27.70 -13.83
C ILE A 361 2.17 -27.78 -13.01
N ALA A 362 2.28 -28.75 -12.11
CA ALA A 362 3.54 -28.98 -11.41
C ALA A 362 4.61 -29.22 -12.48
N ASP A 363 5.63 -28.36 -12.50
CA ASP A 363 6.86 -28.70 -13.20
C ASP A 363 7.47 -29.87 -12.40
N GLU A 364 7.49 -31.07 -12.98
CA GLU A 364 8.21 -32.23 -12.42
C GLU A 364 9.71 -31.96 -12.24
#